data_AF-A0AAW3M772-F1
#
_entry.id   AF-A0AAW3M772-F1
#
_cell.length_a   1.000
_cell.length_b   1.000
_cell.length_c   1.000
_cell.angle_alpha   90.00
_cell.angle_beta   90.00
_cell.angle_gamma   90.00
#
_symmetry.space_group_name_H-M   'P 1'
#
loop_
_entity.id
_entity.type
_entity.pdbx_description
1 polymer ?
#
loop_
_entity_poly.entity_id
_entity_poly.type
_entity_poly.pdbx_seq_one_letter_code
_entity_poly.pdbx_strand_id
1 'polypeptide(L)' 'MDSLALLQERWMLLLPFLVVFFINVGLLTALLKKRRDLPKLLVFGMGGMAIVFIVSSLGLSMALLFFGYNS' A
#
# COMPACT_ATOMS: atom_id res chain seq x y z
N MET A 1 -30.32 3.82 -3.44
CA MET A 1 -29.25 3.13 -2.71
C MET A 1 -28.67 4.15 -1.76
N ASP A 2 -28.72 3.87 -0.45
CA ASP A 2 -28.29 4.82 0.57
C ASP A 2 -26.82 5.19 0.39
N SER A 3 -26.52 6.48 0.34
CA SER A 3 -25.16 7.00 0.14
C SER A 3 -24.13 6.43 1.13
N LEU A 4 -24.60 5.96 2.30
CA LEU A 4 -23.84 5.26 3.32
C LEU A 4 -23.40 3.86 2.89
N ALA A 5 -24.26 3.09 2.20
CA ALA A 5 -23.93 1.76 1.70
C ALA A 5 -22.84 1.83 0.62
N LEU A 6 -22.94 2.80 -0.29
CA LEU A 6 -21.91 3.09 -1.30
C LEU A 6 -20.57 3.48 -0.66
N LEU A 7 -20.59 4.30 0.39
CA LEU A 7 -19.37 4.66 1.11
C LEU A 7 -18.74 3.45 1.80
N GLN A 8 -19.56 2.59 2.41
CA GLN A 8 -19.10 1.39 3.11
C GLN A 8 -18.45 0.38 2.15
N GLU A 9 -19.06 0.11 0.99
CA GLU A 9 -18.47 -0.77 -0.03
C GLU A 9 -17.11 -0.25 -0.52
N ARG A 10 -16.99 1.07 -0.73
CA ARG A 10 -15.72 1.71 -1.12
C ARG A 10 -14.64 1.55 -0.06
N TRP A 11 -15.00 1.74 1.22
CA TRP A 11 -14.06 1.52 2.31
C TRP A 11 -13.60 0.06 2.39
N MET A 12 -14.51 -0.90 2.22
CA MET A 12 -14.17 -2.32 2.23
C MET A 12 -13.21 -2.70 1.11
N LEU A 13 -13.36 -2.11 -0.08
CA LEU A 13 -12.46 -2.32 -1.22
C LEU A 13 -11.08 -1.67 -1.02
N LEU A 14 -11.02 -0.50 -0.37
CA LEU A 14 -9.76 0.22 -0.14
C LEU A 14 -8.96 -0.32 1.05
N LEU A 15 -9.63 -0.88 2.04
CA LEU A 15 -9.03 -1.39 3.28
C LEU A 15 -7.84 -2.34 3.06
N PRO A 16 -7.91 -3.36 2.18
CA PRO A 16 -6.76 -4.24 1.94
C PRO A 16 -5.54 -3.49 1.37
N PHE A 17 -5.75 -2.51 0.48
CA PHE A 17 -4.66 -1.73 -0.10
C PHE A 17 -4.00 -0.81 0.94
N LEU A 18 -4.81 -0.21 1.82
CA LEU A 18 -4.30 0.58 2.95
C LEU A 18 -3.48 -0.29 3.91
N VAL A 19 -3.95 -1.50 4.23
CA VAL A 19 -3.19 -2.43 5.08
C VAL A 19 -1.84 -2.78 4.45
N VAL A 20 -1.82 -3.15 3.16
CA VAL A 20 -0.58 -3.43 2.43
C VAL A 20 0.34 -2.21 2.41
N PHE A 21 -0.20 -1.01 2.21
CA PHE A 21 0.56 0.24 2.25
C PHE A 21 1.24 0.44 3.61
N PHE A 22 0.50 0.40 4.71
CA PHE A 22 1.04 0.63 6.05
C PHE A 22 2.09 -0.42 6.45
N ILE A 23 1.86 -1.69 6.11
CA ILE A 23 2.83 -2.77 6.38
C ILE A 23 4.15 -2.50 5.66
N ASN A 24 4.10 -2.15 4.36
CA ASN A 24 5.31 -1.93 3.59
C ASN A 24 6.04 -0.64 3.99
N VAL A 25 5.32 0.42 4.37
CA VAL A 25 5.92 1.64 4.93
C VAL A 25 6.62 1.32 6.27
N GLY A 26 5.97 0.53 7.13
CA GLY A 26 6.57 0.06 8.39
C GLY A 26 7.81 -0.79 8.15
N LEU A 27 7.75 -1.72 7.21
CA LEU A 27 8.89 -2.57 6.81
C LEU A 27 10.05 -1.74 6.27
N LEU A 28 9.78 -0.76 5.40
CA LEU A 28 10.80 0.14 4.85
C LEU A 28 11.45 0.96 5.96
N THR A 29 10.65 1.47 6.90
CA THR A 29 11.13 2.21 8.08
C THR A 29 12.03 1.33 8.95
N ALA A 30 11.63 0.08 9.20
CA ALA A 30 12.41 -0.88 9.97
C ALA A 30 13.74 -1.24 9.25
N LEU A 31 13.68 -1.47 7.95
CA LEU A 31 14.84 -1.73 7.10
C LEU A 31 15.83 -0.56 7.14
N LEU A 32 15.35 0.68 7.02
CA LEU A 32 16.17 1.88 7.10
C LEU A 32 16.80 2.05 8.49
N LYS A 33 16.07 1.72 9.56
CA LYS A 33 16.56 1.80 10.93
C LYS A 33 17.64 0.75 11.24
N LYS A 34 17.48 -0.48 10.74
CA LYS A 34 18.44 -1.60 10.92
C LYS A 34 19.41 -1.80 9.75
N ARG A 35 19.49 -0.85 8.81
CA ARG A 35 20.30 -0.99 7.58
C ARG A 35 21.78 -1.29 7.80
N ARG A 36 22.32 -0.95 8.97
CA ARG A 36 23.73 -1.17 9.33
C ARG A 36 24.01 -2.61 9.77
N ASP A 37 22.99 -3.30 10.29
CA ASP A 37 23.10 -4.67 10.82
C ASP A 37 22.72 -5.74 9.78
N LEU A 38 22.25 -5.31 8.60
CA LEU A 38 21.72 -6.18 7.56
C LEU A 38 22.62 -6.19 6.30
N PRO A 39 22.66 -7.29 5.53
CA PRO A 39 23.39 -7.34 4.27
C PRO A 39 22.86 -6.29 3.29
N LYS A 40 23.73 -5.49 2.68
CA LYS A 40 23.34 -4.41 1.77
C LYS A 40 22.47 -4.89 0.60
N LEU A 41 22.76 -6.09 0.06
CA LEU A 41 21.98 -6.71 -1.02
C LEU A 41 20.54 -7.00 -0.59
N LEU A 42 20.36 -7.49 0.65
CA LEU A 42 19.05 -7.80 1.21
C LEU A 42 18.25 -6.51 1.51
N VAL A 43 18.91 -5.49 2.05
CA VAL A 43 18.27 -4.17 2.28
C VAL A 43 17.82 -3.56 0.95
N PHE A 44 18.65 -3.66 -0.09
CA PHE A 44 18.30 -3.15 -1.42
C PHE A 44 17.15 -3.95 -2.06
N GLY A 45 17.20 -5.28 -2.02
CA GLY A 45 16.15 -6.13 -2.57
C GLY A 45 14.79 -5.96 -1.87
N MET A 46 14.78 -6.02 -0.53
CA MET A 46 13.57 -5.84 0.26
C MET A 46 13.06 -4.39 0.20
N GLY A 47 13.95 -3.41 0.25
CA GLY A 47 13.58 -1.99 0.11
C GLY A 47 12.97 -1.70 -1.26
N GLY A 48 13.57 -2.22 -2.34
CA GLY A 48 13.05 -2.11 -3.70
C GLY A 48 11.66 -2.74 -3.84
N MET A 49 11.47 -3.96 -3.35
CA MET A 49 10.14 -4.60 -3.37
C MET A 49 9.12 -3.82 -2.54
N ALA A 50 9.47 -3.37 -1.34
CA ALA A 50 8.56 -2.59 -0.50
C ALA A 50 8.10 -1.30 -1.22
N ILE A 51 9.00 -0.62 -1.93
CA ILE A 51 8.64 0.57 -2.72
C ILE A 51 7.67 0.19 -3.86
N VAL A 52 7.92 -0.89 -4.58
CA VAL A 52 7.02 -1.36 -5.66
C VAL A 52 5.61 -1.63 -5.10
N PHE A 53 5.51 -2.32 -3.96
CA PHE A 53 4.22 -2.57 -3.31
C PHE A 53 3.53 -1.30 -2.83
N ILE A 54 4.27 -0.33 -2.28
CA ILE A 54 3.72 0.96 -1.85
C ILE A 54 3.16 1.74 -3.04
N VAL A 55 3.91 1.85 -4.13
CA VAL A 55 3.48 2.60 -5.33
C VAL A 55 2.29 1.90 -5.99
N SER A 56 2.32 0.58 -6.08
CA SER A 56 1.24 -0.22 -6.68
C SER A 56 -0.05 -0.13 -5.85
N SER A 57 0.03 -0.20 -4.52
CA SER A 57 -1.14 -0.09 -3.65
C SER A 57 -1.74 1.32 -3.67
N LEU A 58 -0.91 2.36 -3.73
CA LEU A 58 -1.35 3.74 -3.94
C LEU A 58 -2.04 3.90 -5.30
N GLY A 59 -1.41 3.42 -6.38
CA GLY A 59 -1.96 3.49 -7.74
C GLY A 59 -3.30 2.78 -7.86
N LEU A 60 -3.42 1.57 -7.31
CA LEU A 60 -4.68 0.80 -7.30
C LEU A 60 -5.74 1.46 -6.42
N SER A 61 -5.37 2.03 -5.28
CA SER A 61 -6.31 2.79 -4.43
C SER A 61 -6.86 4.01 -5.16
N MET A 62 -5.99 4.76 -5.85
CA MET A 62 -6.42 5.89 -6.69
C MET A 62 -7.29 5.41 -7.85
N ALA A 63 -6.93 4.30 -8.51
CA ALA A 63 -7.75 3.76 -9.58
C ALA A 63 -9.15 3.33 -9.10
N LEU A 64 -9.25 2.71 -7.92
CA LEU A 64 -10.54 2.37 -7.31
C LEU A 64 -11.35 3.62 -6.91
N LEU A 65 -10.67 4.68 -6.46
CA LEU A 65 -11.33 5.93 -6.09
C LEU A 65 -11.87 6.71 -7.32
N PHE A 66 -11.14 6.70 -8.43
CA PHE A 66 -11.43 7.53 -9.62
C PHE A 66 -12.06 6.77 -10.80
N PHE A 67 -11.66 5.53 -11.08
CA PHE A 67 -12.16 4.73 -12.23
C PHE A 67 -13.27 3.75 -11.84
N GLY A 68 -13.35 3.30 -10.58
CA GLY A 68 -14.45 2.47 -10.09
C GLY A 68 -15.81 3.19 -10.02
N TYR A 69 -15.88 4.46 -10.45
CA TYR A 69 -17.06 5.33 -10.34
C TYR A 69 -17.82 5.51 -11.66
N ASN A 70 -17.28 5.06 -12.80
CA ASN A 70 -17.79 5.41 -14.13
C ASN A 70 -18.43 4.23 -14.91
N SER A 71 -18.97 3.23 -14.21
CA SER A 71 -19.66 2.08 -14.83
C SER A 71 -20.91 1.69 -14.05
#